data_AF-A0A9W9SLP9-F1
#
_entry.id   AF-A0A9W9SLP9-F1
#
_cell.length_a   1.000
_cell.length_b   1.000
_cell.length_c   1.000
_cell.angle_alpha   90.00
_cell.angle_beta   90.00
_cell.angle_gamma   90.00
#
_symmetry.space_group_name_H-M   'P 1'
#
loop_
_entity.id
_entity.type
_entity.pdbx_description
1 polymer ?
#
loop_
_entity_poly.entity_id
_entity_poly.type
_entity_poly.pdbx_seq_one_letter_code
_entity_poly.pdbx_strand_id
1 'polypeptide(L)'
;MTVWLCDIQDYDKVSVRTYGECVLCNRHLCAKHLGPNHHTCPRWEEEAEYDSAARKAEGDEITKLFDKINISALISQASALRGGLACSIPQGLRYDRATRSSVMGGMNYHIEISFADRISWLARIRRSNATSPLAELRDYILRSEVSTL
;
A
#
# COMPACT_ATOMS: atom_id res chain seq x y z
N MET A 1 -14.20 -18.27 4.08
CA MET A 1 -13.96 -17.04 4.88
C MET A 1 -12.48 -16.98 5.16
N THR A 2 -11.76 -16.16 4.43
CA THR A 2 -10.30 -16.06 4.53
C THR A 2 -9.94 -15.17 5.71
N VAL A 3 -9.18 -15.70 6.66
CA VAL A 3 -8.78 -15.00 7.89
C VAL A 3 -7.26 -14.86 7.92
N TRP A 4 -6.78 -13.74 8.46
CA TRP A 4 -5.35 -13.56 8.70
C TRP A 4 -4.89 -14.46 9.85
N LEU A 5 -3.76 -15.12 9.66
CA LEU A 5 -3.06 -15.84 10.74
C LEU A 5 -2.18 -14.85 11.52
N CYS A 6 -1.75 -15.25 12.71
CA CYS A 6 -0.79 -14.46 13.46
C CYS A 6 0.60 -14.54 12.82
N ASP A 7 1.25 -13.40 12.62
CA ASP A 7 2.58 -13.31 12.00
C ASP A 7 3.75 -13.65 12.94
N ILE A 8 3.48 -13.87 14.24
CA ILE A 8 4.49 -14.26 15.23
C ILE A 8 4.38 -15.78 15.46
N GLN A 9 5.51 -16.48 15.29
CA GLN A 9 5.66 -17.94 15.22
C GLN A 9 4.90 -18.77 16.29
N ASP A 10 4.67 -20.04 15.91
CA ASP A 10 4.29 -21.23 16.68
C ASP A 10 2.81 -21.56 16.95
N TYR A 11 1.87 -20.82 16.40
CA TYR A 11 0.47 -21.25 16.50
C TYR A 11 -0.31 -20.88 15.24
N ASP A 12 -1.09 -21.83 14.70
CA ASP A 12 -2.18 -21.61 13.72
C ASP A 12 -3.34 -20.80 14.33
N LYS A 13 -2.99 -19.76 15.11
CA LYS A 13 -3.92 -18.86 15.76
C LYS A 13 -4.28 -17.77 14.80
N VAL A 14 -5.59 -17.54 14.72
CA VAL A 14 -6.17 -16.49 13.92
C VAL A 14 -5.86 -15.13 14.55
N SER A 15 -5.58 -14.15 13.69
CA SER A 15 -5.51 -12.74 14.08
C SER A 15 -6.85 -12.29 14.66
N VAL A 16 -6.79 -11.38 15.65
CA VAL A 16 -8.01 -10.78 16.20
C VAL A 16 -8.69 -9.96 15.10
N ARG A 17 -9.98 -10.16 14.88
CA ARG A 17 -10.74 -9.37 13.91
C ARG A 17 -10.70 -7.89 14.31
N THR A 18 -10.44 -7.02 13.34
CA THR A 18 -10.43 -5.55 13.48
C THR A 18 -9.31 -4.97 14.36
N TYR A 19 -8.84 -5.69 15.36
CA TYR A 19 -7.84 -5.21 16.33
C TYR A 19 -6.49 -5.90 16.23
N GLY A 20 -6.40 -7.02 15.51
CA GLY A 20 -5.17 -7.77 15.34
C GLY A 20 -4.27 -7.21 14.24
N GLU A 21 -4.79 -6.36 13.36
CA GLU A 21 -3.99 -5.68 12.34
C GLU A 21 -3.30 -4.45 12.94
N CYS A 22 -1.97 -4.40 12.84
CA CYS A 22 -1.19 -3.24 13.24
C CYS A 22 -0.47 -2.67 12.02
N VAL A 23 -0.88 -1.47 11.60
CA VAL A 23 -0.27 -0.74 10.48
C VAL A 23 1.15 -0.26 10.78
N LEU A 24 1.49 -0.06 12.06
CA LEU A 24 2.80 0.46 12.48
C LEU A 24 3.92 -0.56 12.31
N CYS A 25 3.69 -1.81 12.74
CA CYS A 25 4.63 -2.91 12.53
C CYS A 25 4.32 -3.75 11.30
N ASN A 26 3.21 -3.45 10.61
CA ASN A 26 2.72 -4.16 9.43
C ASN A 26 2.52 -5.66 9.68
N ARG A 27 1.82 -6.01 10.77
CA ARG A 27 1.58 -7.40 11.19
C ARG A 27 0.13 -7.66 11.60
N HIS A 28 -0.25 -8.93 11.55
CA HIS A 28 -1.47 -9.51 12.09
C HIS A 28 -1.19 -10.30 13.36
N LEU A 29 -1.94 -10.03 14.43
CA LEU A 29 -1.65 -10.51 15.78
C LEU A 29 -2.87 -11.23 16.38
N CYS A 30 -2.65 -12.41 16.94
CA CYS A 30 -3.64 -13.07 17.79
C CYS A 30 -3.74 -12.38 19.16
N ALA A 31 -4.77 -12.71 19.94
CA ALA A 31 -5.03 -12.07 21.23
C ALA A 31 -3.84 -12.10 22.20
N LYS A 32 -3.05 -13.17 22.20
CA LYS A 32 -1.84 -13.29 23.03
C LYS A 32 -0.76 -12.29 22.61
N HIS A 33 -0.53 -12.20 21.29
CA HIS A 33 0.53 -11.38 20.72
C HIS A 33 0.15 -9.91 20.55
N LEU A 34 -1.14 -9.58 20.65
CA LEU A 34 -1.61 -8.19 20.78
C LEU A 34 -1.35 -7.61 22.18
N GLY A 35 -1.14 -8.46 23.18
CA GLY A 35 -0.86 -8.04 24.54
C GLY A 35 0.47 -7.24 24.65
N PRO A 36 0.58 -6.37 25.67
CA PRO A 36 1.71 -5.44 25.82
C PRO A 36 3.08 -6.13 25.96
N ASN A 37 3.10 -7.39 26.38
CA ASN A 37 4.33 -8.19 26.50
C ASN A 37 4.94 -8.57 25.15
N HIS A 38 4.19 -8.48 24.05
CA HIS A 38 4.64 -8.88 22.71
C HIS A 38 4.49 -7.75 21.68
N HIS A 39 3.50 -6.88 21.85
CA HIS A 39 3.24 -5.76 20.96
C HIS A 39 3.51 -4.43 21.66
N THR A 40 4.56 -3.76 21.20
CA THR A 40 5.09 -2.53 21.81
C THR A 40 4.90 -1.30 20.91
N CYS A 41 4.11 -1.40 19.85
CA CYS A 41 3.80 -0.21 19.05
C CYS A 41 2.97 0.77 19.89
N PRO A 42 3.21 2.08 19.73
CA PRO A 42 2.44 3.10 20.44
C PRO A 42 0.96 3.00 20.10
N ARG A 43 0.13 3.40 21.04
CA ARG A 43 -1.33 3.44 20.84
C ARG A 43 -1.75 4.81 20.34
N TRP A 44 -2.93 4.91 19.75
CA TRP A 44 -3.45 6.16 19.20
C TRP A 44 -3.65 7.24 20.27
N GLU A 45 -3.82 6.86 21.54
CA GLU A 45 -3.90 7.78 22.68
C GLU A 45 -2.57 8.50 22.96
N GLU A 46 -1.44 7.92 22.55
CA GLU A 46 -0.10 8.50 22.62
C GLU A 46 0.20 9.23 21.30
N GLU A 47 -0.52 10.32 21.05
CA GLU A 47 -0.62 10.98 19.74
C GLU A 47 0.75 11.25 19.10
N ALA A 48 1.72 11.79 19.86
CA ALA A 48 3.02 12.16 19.33
C ALA A 48 3.85 10.94 18.88
N GLU A 49 3.93 9.91 19.71
CA GLU A 49 4.63 8.67 19.40
C GLU A 49 3.94 7.91 18.27
N TYR A 50 2.61 7.84 18.31
CA TYR A 50 1.80 7.19 17.29
C TYR A 50 1.95 7.86 15.93
N ASP A 51 1.83 9.18 15.87
CA ASP A 51 1.96 9.93 14.62
C ASP A 51 3.32 9.73 13.98
N SER A 52 4.39 9.80 14.79
CA SER A 52 5.75 9.57 14.33
C SER A 52 5.92 8.16 13.77
N ALA A 53 5.45 7.14 14.51
CA ALA A 53 5.51 5.75 14.08
C ALA A 53 4.67 5.50 12.82
N ALA A 54 3.47 6.09 12.72
CA ALA A 54 2.57 5.94 11.58
C ALA A 54 3.16 6.57 10.31
N ARG A 55 3.77 7.75 10.45
CA ARG A 55 4.49 8.42 9.34
C ARG A 55 5.63 7.57 8.82
N LYS A 56 6.42 7.00 9.73
CA LYS A 56 7.53 6.10 9.37
C LYS A 56 7.01 4.83 8.67
N ALA A 57 6.01 4.16 9.25
CA ALA A 57 5.46 2.93 8.69
C ALA A 57 4.87 3.14 7.28
N GLU A 58 4.20 4.27 7.05
CA GLU A 58 3.70 4.61 5.72
C GLU A 58 4.85 4.90 4.73
N GLY A 59 5.88 5.65 5.15
CA GLY A 59 7.06 5.88 4.31
C GLY A 59 7.77 4.58 3.92
N ASP A 60 7.94 3.66 4.88
CA ASP A 60 8.53 2.35 4.66
C ASP A 60 7.65 1.48 3.73
N GLU A 61 6.32 1.54 3.87
CA GLU A 61 5.37 0.84 2.99
C GLU A 61 5.47 1.32 1.55
N ILE A 62 5.42 2.63 1.32
CA ILE A 62 5.43 3.21 -0.03
C ILE A 62 6.80 3.02 -0.68
N THR A 63 7.89 3.11 0.08
CA THR A 63 9.24 2.82 -0.45
C THR A 63 9.33 1.37 -0.93
N LYS A 64 8.88 0.40 -0.12
CA LYS A 64 8.81 -1.01 -0.52
C LYS A 64 7.88 -1.26 -1.70
N LEU A 65 6.82 -0.45 -1.85
CA LEU A 65 5.93 -0.52 -3.00
C LEU A 65 6.69 -0.09 -4.27
N PHE A 66 7.44 1.00 -4.21
CA PHE A 66 8.22 1.50 -5.35
C PHE A 66 9.30 0.52 -5.79
N ASP A 67 9.95 -0.16 -4.85
CA ASP A 67 10.95 -1.20 -5.17
C ASP A 67 10.37 -2.34 -6.03
N LYS A 68 9.05 -2.56 -5.99
CA LYS A 68 8.36 -3.58 -6.79
C LYS A 68 7.92 -3.08 -8.15
N ILE A 69 7.92 -1.77 -8.39
CA ILE A 69 7.41 -1.19 -9.63
C ILE A 69 8.54 -1.17 -10.67
N ASN A 70 8.35 -1.94 -11.73
CA ASN A 70 9.19 -1.82 -12.90
C ASN A 70 8.76 -0.60 -13.73
N ILE A 71 9.45 0.52 -13.54
CA ILE A 71 9.16 1.80 -14.22
C ILE A 71 9.25 1.67 -15.74
N SER A 72 10.26 0.96 -16.27
CA SER A 72 10.44 0.84 -17.71
C SER A 72 9.32 0.02 -18.34
N ALA A 73 8.88 -1.05 -17.68
CA ALA A 73 7.71 -1.82 -18.12
C ALA A 73 6.41 -0.99 -18.05
N LEU A 74 6.24 -0.18 -17.00
CA LEU A 74 5.07 0.68 -16.86
C LEU A 74 4.99 1.73 -17.99
N ILE A 75 6.10 2.43 -18.27
CA ILE A 75 6.17 3.42 -19.35
C ILE A 75 5.96 2.74 -20.72
N SER A 76 6.61 1.60 -20.96
CA SER A 76 6.45 0.86 -22.20
C SER A 76 5.00 0.44 -22.44
N GLN A 77 4.33 -0.08 -21.39
CA GLN A 77 2.92 -0.46 -21.47
C GLN A 77 2.01 0.76 -21.72
N ALA A 78 2.24 1.88 -21.00
CA ALA A 78 1.45 3.09 -21.15
C ALA A 78 1.61 3.69 -22.56
N SER A 79 2.83 3.72 -23.08
CA SER A 79 3.13 4.17 -24.44
C SER A 79 2.42 3.30 -25.48
N ALA A 80 2.51 1.97 -25.36
CA ALA A 80 1.85 1.03 -26.27
C ALA A 80 0.32 1.22 -26.28
N LEU A 81 -0.30 1.40 -25.11
CA LEU A 81 -1.74 1.67 -24.99
C LEU A 81 -2.17 3.00 -25.62
N ARG A 82 -1.25 3.96 -25.75
CA ARG A 82 -1.48 5.26 -26.38
C ARG A 82 -0.87 5.34 -27.79
N GLY A 83 -0.89 4.22 -28.53
CA GLY A 83 -0.45 4.20 -29.94
C GLY A 83 1.05 4.42 -30.13
N GLY A 84 1.88 4.08 -29.14
CA GLY A 84 3.34 4.23 -29.20
C GLY A 84 3.85 5.64 -28.90
N LEU A 85 3.00 6.54 -28.38
CA LEU A 85 3.42 7.88 -28.03
C LEU A 85 4.39 7.86 -26.84
N ALA A 86 5.48 8.62 -26.92
CA ALA A 86 6.45 8.71 -25.82
C ALA A 86 5.80 9.29 -24.55
N CYS A 87 6.17 8.72 -23.40
CA CYS A 87 5.71 9.17 -22.08
C CYS A 87 6.80 9.03 -21.01
N SER A 88 6.60 9.73 -19.91
CA SER A 88 7.53 9.73 -18.78
C SER A 88 6.80 9.92 -17.45
N ILE A 89 7.50 9.69 -16.35
CA ILE A 89 7.02 9.94 -14.98
C ILE A 89 7.83 11.15 -14.46
N PRO A 90 7.27 12.38 -14.46
CA PRO A 90 8.06 13.61 -14.28
C PRO A 90 8.82 13.69 -12.96
N GLN A 91 8.22 13.16 -11.88
CA GLN A 91 8.79 13.24 -10.53
C GLN A 91 9.51 11.95 -10.10
N GLY A 92 9.59 10.95 -10.98
CA GLY A 92 10.05 9.60 -10.63
C GLY A 92 9.21 8.97 -9.51
N LEU A 93 9.77 7.94 -8.86
CA LEU A 93 9.17 7.28 -7.70
C LEU A 93 9.87 7.74 -6.41
N ARG A 94 9.54 8.95 -5.94
CA ARG A 94 10.00 9.43 -4.63
C ARG A 94 8.81 9.80 -3.77
N TYR A 95 8.72 9.20 -2.60
CA TYR A 95 7.65 9.50 -1.67
C TYR A 95 7.97 10.82 -0.97
N ASP A 96 7.07 11.79 -1.09
CA ASP A 96 7.10 13.03 -0.35
C ASP A 96 5.82 13.16 0.47
N ARG A 97 5.99 13.34 1.78
CA ARG A 97 4.87 13.51 2.70
C ARG A 97 4.05 14.76 2.36
N ALA A 98 4.68 15.81 1.84
CA ALA A 98 3.99 17.05 1.49
C ALA A 98 2.98 16.85 0.35
N THR A 99 3.24 15.90 -0.55
CA THR A 99 2.35 15.57 -1.68
C THR A 99 1.44 14.38 -1.39
N ARG A 100 1.49 13.80 -0.18
CA ARG A 100 0.72 12.62 0.21
C ARG A 100 -0.76 12.70 -0.17
N SER A 101 -1.42 13.83 0.10
CA SER A 101 -2.86 14.00 -0.17
C SER A 101 -3.21 14.09 -1.65
N SER A 102 -2.26 14.48 -2.53
CA SER A 102 -2.48 14.53 -3.98
C SER A 102 -2.16 13.21 -4.67
N VAL A 103 -1.27 12.41 -4.09
CA VAL A 103 -0.81 11.14 -4.69
C VAL A 103 -1.44 9.89 -4.08
N MET A 104 -2.25 10.01 -3.01
CA MET A 104 -2.87 8.85 -2.36
C MET A 104 -4.39 8.96 -2.36
N GLY A 105 -5.06 7.87 -2.76
CA GLY A 105 -6.51 7.73 -2.75
C GLY A 105 -6.92 6.38 -2.17
N GLY A 106 -7.36 6.37 -0.91
CA GLY A 106 -7.69 5.14 -0.19
C GLY A 106 -6.52 4.15 -0.17
N MET A 107 -6.72 2.98 -0.77
CA MET A 107 -5.72 1.91 -0.89
C MET A 107 -4.90 1.98 -2.18
N ASN A 108 -4.86 3.13 -2.86
CA ASN A 108 -4.06 3.31 -4.07
C ASN A 108 -3.03 4.44 -3.87
N TYR A 109 -1.86 4.22 -4.45
CA TYR A 109 -0.87 5.24 -4.75
C TYR A 109 -1.00 5.60 -6.25
N HIS A 110 -1.07 6.88 -6.55
CA HIS A 110 -1.24 7.41 -7.90
C HIS A 110 0.09 7.89 -8.45
N ILE A 111 0.44 7.37 -9.62
CA ILE A 111 1.63 7.79 -10.37
C ILE A 111 1.14 8.51 -11.62
N GLU A 112 1.57 9.75 -11.79
CA GLU A 112 1.30 10.52 -12.99
C GLU A 112 2.23 10.05 -14.12
N ILE A 113 1.64 9.73 -15.28
CA ILE A 113 2.34 9.44 -16.53
C ILE A 113 1.99 10.55 -17.50
N SER A 114 2.98 11.36 -17.87
CA SER A 114 2.82 12.47 -18.81
C SER A 114 3.24 12.05 -20.21
N PHE A 115 2.39 12.34 -21.18
CA PHE A 115 2.59 12.02 -22.59
C PHE A 115 3.08 13.23 -23.38
N ALA A 116 3.75 12.99 -24.51
CA ALA A 116 4.28 14.06 -25.37
C ALA A 116 3.19 15.01 -25.92
N ASP A 117 1.94 14.55 -25.97
CA ASP A 117 0.76 15.33 -26.38
C ASP A 117 0.15 16.16 -25.24
N ARG A 118 0.86 16.26 -24.10
CA ARG A 118 0.48 17.00 -22.88
C ARG A 118 -0.72 16.43 -22.12
N ILE A 119 -1.17 15.22 -22.46
CA ILE A 119 -2.15 14.52 -21.63
C ILE A 119 -1.42 13.76 -20.54
N SER A 120 -2.02 13.69 -19.35
CA SER A 120 -1.54 12.87 -18.24
C SER A 120 -2.52 11.75 -17.95
N TRP A 121 -2.00 10.55 -17.66
CA TRP A 121 -2.75 9.45 -17.08
C TRP A 121 -2.33 9.23 -15.62
N LEU A 122 -3.25 8.68 -14.83
CA LEU A 122 -2.96 8.24 -13.47
C LEU A 122 -2.88 6.71 -13.45
N ALA A 123 -1.67 6.19 -13.27
CA ALA A 123 -1.49 4.79 -12.93
C ALA A 123 -1.81 4.60 -11.44
N ARG A 124 -2.82 3.79 -11.16
CA ARG A 124 -3.27 3.48 -9.79
C ARG A 124 -2.62 2.19 -9.33
N ILE A 125 -1.69 2.29 -8.38
CA ILE A 125 -0.97 1.13 -7.83
C ILE A 125 -1.53 0.82 -6.45
N ARG A 126 -1.96 -0.43 -6.25
CA ARG A 126 -2.50 -0.85 -4.95
C ARG A 126 -1.42 -0.84 -3.88
N ARG A 127 -1.69 -0.15 -2.79
CA ARG A 127 -0.91 -0.18 -1.55
C ARG A 127 -0.99 -1.55 -0.90
N SER A 128 -0.02 -1.88 -0.06
CA SER A 128 0.05 -3.18 0.60
C SER A 128 0.58 -3.06 2.02
N ASN A 129 -0.31 -3.18 2.99
CA ASN A 129 -0.04 -3.13 4.42
C ASN A 129 -0.96 -4.11 5.20
N ALA A 130 -0.91 -4.06 6.53
CA ALA A 130 -1.71 -4.92 7.41
C ALA A 130 -3.22 -4.78 7.26
N THR A 131 -3.74 -3.68 6.68
CA THR A 131 -5.19 -3.53 6.44
C THR A 131 -5.58 -3.98 5.03
N SER A 132 -4.61 -4.44 4.23
CA SER A 132 -4.88 -4.92 2.89
C SER A 132 -5.58 -6.29 2.93
N PRO A 133 -6.48 -6.58 1.98
CA PRO A 133 -7.07 -7.90 1.88
C PRO A 133 -6.02 -8.95 1.49
N LEU A 134 -6.32 -10.21 1.82
CA LEU A 134 -5.54 -11.37 1.34
C LEU A 134 -5.45 -11.39 -0.18
N ALA A 135 -4.36 -11.94 -0.71
CA ALA A 135 -4.02 -11.84 -2.15
C ALA A 135 -5.17 -12.27 -3.08
N GLU A 136 -5.85 -13.38 -2.79
CA GLU A 136 -6.97 -13.86 -3.60
C GLU A 136 -8.12 -12.84 -3.67
N LEU A 137 -8.50 -12.26 -2.52
CA LEU A 137 -9.54 -11.24 -2.44
C LEU A 137 -9.09 -9.92 -3.05
N ARG A 138 -7.83 -9.53 -2.85
CA ARG A 138 -7.22 -8.35 -3.47
C ARG A 138 -7.30 -8.45 -4.99
N ASP A 139 -6.91 -9.59 -5.56
CA ASP A 139 -6.87 -9.80 -7.00
C ASP A 139 -8.30 -9.86 -7.57
N TYR A 140 -9.26 -10.40 -6.83
CA TYR A 140 -10.69 -10.32 -7.18
C TYR A 140 -11.19 -8.87 -7.22
N ILE A 141 -10.89 -8.06 -6.19
CA ILE A 141 -11.25 -6.64 -6.14
C ILE A 141 -10.65 -5.89 -7.32
N LEU A 142 -9.36 -6.13 -7.64
CA LEU A 142 -8.71 -5.49 -8.78
C LEU A 142 -9.40 -5.84 -10.11
N ARG A 143 -9.75 -7.11 -10.34
CA ARG A 143 -10.49 -7.52 -11.54
C ARG A 143 -11.87 -6.86 -11.61
N SER A 144 -12.56 -6.76 -10.48
CA SER A 144 -13.85 -6.08 -10.39
C SER A 144 -13.72 -4.59 -10.72
N GLU A 145 -12.74 -3.89 -10.13
CA GLU A 145 -12.49 -2.47 -10.38
C GLU A 145 -12.23 -2.22 -11.87
N VAL A 146 -11.34 -3.01 -12.50
CA VAL A 146 -11.02 -2.90 -13.93
C VAL A 146 -12.24 -3.16 -14.82
N SER A 147 -13.14 -4.07 -14.42
CA SER A 147 -14.34 -4.40 -15.20
C SER A 147 -15.43 -3.31 -15.13
N THR A 148 -15.30 -2.35 -14.20
CA THR A 148 -16.32 -1.32 -13.93
C THR A 148 -15.83 0.11 -14.17
N LEU A 149 -14.60 0.28 -14.65
CA LEU A 149 -14.02 1.55 -15.08
C LEU A 149 -14.31 1.80 -16.56
#